data_AF-A0A7C3WEJ7-F1
#
_entry.id   AF-A0A7C3WEJ7-F1
#
_cell.length_a   1.000
_cell.length_b   1.000
_cell.length_c   1.000
_cell.angle_alpha   90.00
_cell.angle_beta   90.00
_cell.angle_gamma   90.00
#
_symmetry.space_group_name_H-M   'P 1'
#
loop_
_entity.id
_entity.type
_entity.pdbx_description
1 polymer ?
#
loop_
_entity_poly.entity_id
_entity_poly.type
_entity_poly.pdbx_seq_one_letter_code
_entity_poly.pdbx_strand_id
1 'polypeptide(L)'
;SLKGLPATSLDINAKRWLELVAAPLGVVASKSTKVATEQTQPMQVITPPTDLTDAVLKVIGNGSDYRQVEAELAKSEFGLTPELTQLVVAAMLRLGWLSAFDRDGEILMPENISTPFARSIALLRPAQVLSGDEWQTVRTLLEALLGDVPETITPERQQQIWMQLREAANGWKLVAQDVSARLAQWQREMSQSERQWQRTIESIHFCAELTNLLAQPLNAADGLRQLVEWVRERNANAERLRQWRDEFEAAAEFFAQSSSLLNAMHYLTVLGWLPEDLAKQRNQLLGGLQSGEQLLVEWRNWLEDFHRFREVYAKAYIAQHDSAYGSKDFERLRRLQQSDKVRLLVALSSLPEAPTDGREAIGQLENALAQQCGETSLTLHTHLRRSPFCPRCGLTMDKKPSVEAENIAHAIDEALAKLKAWFCADEQKAKLQRFLAAAAPQERALLEQVLYLTPASGDERWRSVLVASPILQKALSPHAVVDADLNELCGLLEGRYLTCDEATEIFRDWLKGKVPSSETRVRFVRQDSKQAQRARKGGESDAKSRRLDR
;
A
#
# COMPACT_ATOMS: atom_id res chain seq x y z
N SER A 1 -15.10 34.12 20.78
CA SER A 1 -14.45 33.53 19.61
C SER A 1 -15.44 32.60 18.90
N LEU A 2 -16.11 33.09 17.85
CA LEU A 2 -16.94 32.29 16.93
C LEU A 2 -16.27 32.29 15.55
N LYS A 3 -15.10 31.64 15.48
CA LYS A 3 -14.60 31.09 14.21
C LYS A 3 -15.63 30.09 13.70
N GLY A 4 -15.69 29.87 12.39
CA GLY A 4 -16.54 28.83 11.81
C GLY A 4 -16.37 27.54 12.62
N LEU A 5 -17.42 27.17 13.36
CA LEU A 5 -17.44 25.89 14.05
C LEU A 5 -17.68 24.83 12.97
N PRO A 6 -16.82 23.82 12.79
CA PRO A 6 -17.34 22.53 12.35
C PRO A 6 -18.43 22.16 13.35
N ALA A 7 -19.56 21.65 12.86
CA ALA A 7 -20.73 21.33 13.66
C ALA A 7 -20.47 20.16 14.63
N THR A 8 -19.63 20.38 15.63
CA THR A 8 -19.59 19.62 16.87
C THR A 8 -20.28 20.47 17.92
N SER A 9 -21.61 20.28 17.96
CA SER A 9 -22.57 20.72 18.98
C SER A 9 -22.26 22.05 19.68
N LEU A 10 -22.78 23.15 19.11
CA LEU A 10 -23.13 24.31 19.94
C LEU A 10 -23.97 23.82 21.13
N ASP A 11 -23.61 24.21 22.35
CA ASP A 11 -24.41 23.97 23.55
C ASP A 11 -25.87 24.36 23.27
N ILE A 12 -26.81 23.50 23.64
CA ILE A 12 -28.26 23.72 23.48
C ILE A 12 -28.67 25.06 24.10
N ASN A 13 -28.02 25.47 25.19
CA ASN A 13 -28.25 26.77 25.82
C ASN A 13 -27.72 27.93 24.97
N ALA A 14 -26.54 27.79 24.35
CA ALA A 14 -26.01 28.80 23.43
C ALA A 14 -26.89 28.93 22.17
N LYS A 15 -27.42 27.81 21.66
CA LYS A 15 -28.34 27.80 20.53
C LYS A 15 -29.67 28.50 20.87
N ARG A 16 -30.28 28.14 22.00
CA ARG A 16 -31.51 28.79 22.49
C ARG A 16 -31.29 30.28 22.74
N TRP A 17 -30.13 30.67 23.26
CA TRP A 17 -29.80 32.07 23.47
C TRP A 17 -29.70 32.85 22.14
N LEU A 18 -29.06 32.27 21.11
CA LEU A 18 -29.02 32.87 19.78
C LEU A 18 -30.43 33.01 19.17
N GLU A 19 -31.29 32.02 19.36
CA GLU A 19 -32.69 32.04 18.89
C GLU A 19 -33.57 33.04 19.66
N LEU A 20 -33.37 33.18 20.98
CA LEU A 20 -34.23 34.01 21.84
C LEU A 20 -33.74 35.47 21.97
N VAL A 21 -32.46 35.74 21.68
CA VAL A 21 -31.84 37.05 21.92
C VAL A 21 -31.27 37.65 20.64
N ALA A 22 -30.47 36.89 19.88
CA ALA A 22 -29.80 37.43 18.68
C ALA A 22 -30.72 37.46 17.45
N ALA A 23 -31.63 36.50 17.30
CA ALA A 23 -32.59 36.48 16.19
C ALA A 23 -33.65 37.60 16.27
N PRO A 24 -34.24 37.94 17.44
CA PRO A 24 -35.15 39.08 17.56
C PRO A 24 -34.48 40.44 17.30
N LEU A 25 -33.18 40.55 17.57
CA LEU A 25 -32.38 41.73 17.19
C LEU A 25 -32.05 41.78 15.69
N GLY A 26 -32.46 40.77 14.91
CA GLY A 26 -32.15 40.67 13.48
C GLY A 26 -30.66 40.47 13.19
N VAL A 27 -29.90 39.95 14.16
CA VAL A 27 -28.44 39.79 14.06
C VAL A 27 -28.05 38.39 13.57
N VAL A 28 -28.97 37.43 13.66
CA VAL A 28 -28.73 36.03 13.26
C VAL A 28 -29.94 35.48 12.50
N ALA A 29 -29.69 34.73 11.42
CA ALA A 29 -30.72 34.03 10.65
C ALA A 29 -30.40 32.55 10.43
N SER A 30 -31.45 31.72 10.34
CA SER A 30 -31.37 30.30 10.01
C SER A 30 -31.30 30.11 8.48
N LYS A 31 -30.28 29.41 7.96
CA LYS A 31 -30.26 29.03 6.55
C LYS A 31 -31.33 27.95 6.29
N SER A 32 -32.38 28.30 5.56
CA SER A 32 -33.38 27.35 5.05
C SER A 32 -32.81 26.54 3.87
N THR A 33 -32.22 25.38 4.14
CA THR A 33 -32.05 24.33 3.11
C THR A 33 -33.34 23.51 3.01
N LYS A 34 -33.84 23.32 1.79
CA LYS A 34 -35.11 22.64 1.43
C LYS A 34 -35.19 21.14 1.80
N VAL A 35 -34.37 20.63 2.72
CA VAL A 35 -34.41 19.21 3.14
C VAL A 35 -34.43 19.15 4.66
N ALA A 36 -35.57 18.70 5.20
CA ALA A 36 -35.76 18.42 6.61
C ALA A 36 -35.09 17.08 6.95
N THR A 37 -33.82 17.13 7.29
CA THR A 37 -33.16 16.09 8.07
C THR A 37 -32.72 16.72 9.39
N GLU A 38 -32.88 16.00 10.50
CA GLU A 38 -32.66 16.42 11.91
C GLU A 38 -31.20 16.84 12.25
N GLN A 39 -30.39 17.19 11.26
CA GLN A 39 -29.06 17.75 11.46
C GLN A 39 -29.15 19.28 11.54
N THR A 40 -28.64 19.78 12.67
CA THR A 40 -28.56 21.18 13.10
C THR A 40 -28.30 22.18 11.96
N GLN A 41 -29.26 23.05 11.67
CA GLN A 41 -29.08 24.13 10.68
C GLN A 41 -28.03 25.15 11.16
N PRO A 42 -27.06 25.54 10.30
CA PRO A 42 -26.07 26.55 10.66
C PRO A 42 -26.72 27.94 10.72
N MET A 43 -26.62 28.59 11.89
CA MET A 43 -26.98 30.00 12.08
C MET A 43 -25.89 30.91 11.51
N GLN A 44 -26.28 31.93 10.74
CA GLN A 44 -25.36 32.93 10.17
C GLN A 44 -25.63 34.31 10.76
N VAL A 45 -24.56 35.06 11.02
CA VAL A 45 -24.66 36.47 11.41
C VAL A 45 -25.12 37.27 10.19
N ILE A 46 -26.14 38.09 10.36
CA ILE A 46 -26.73 38.94 9.32
C ILE A 46 -26.70 40.40 9.76
N THR A 47 -26.79 41.31 8.79
CA THR A 47 -26.84 42.75 9.07
C THR A 47 -28.07 43.05 9.94
N PRO A 48 -27.89 43.78 11.07
CA PRO A 48 -29.00 44.21 11.89
C PRO A 48 -30.03 45.02 11.05
N PRO A 49 -31.26 45.19 11.54
CA PRO A 49 -32.26 46.04 10.88
C PRO A 49 -31.69 47.44 10.60
N THR A 50 -32.00 48.01 9.44
CA THR A 50 -31.42 49.27 8.96
C THR A 50 -31.55 50.40 9.98
N ASP A 51 -32.71 50.53 10.62
CA ASP A 51 -32.95 51.56 11.64
C ASP A 51 -31.99 51.43 12.84
N LEU A 52 -31.66 50.19 13.23
CA LEU A 52 -30.73 49.92 14.32
C LEU A 52 -29.28 50.18 13.88
N THR A 53 -28.91 49.75 12.67
CA THR A 53 -27.60 50.03 12.09
C THR A 53 -27.35 51.54 11.99
N ASP A 54 -28.33 52.30 11.50
CA ASP A 54 -28.25 53.75 11.37
C ASP A 54 -28.16 54.45 12.73
N ALA A 55 -28.92 53.98 13.72
CA ALA A 55 -28.83 54.50 15.09
C ALA A 55 -27.44 54.29 15.70
N VAL A 56 -26.85 53.10 15.52
CA VAL A 56 -25.49 52.80 16.00
C VAL A 56 -24.46 53.68 15.28
N LEU A 57 -24.54 53.78 13.95
CA LEU A 57 -23.62 54.61 13.17
C LEU A 57 -23.73 56.11 13.52
N LYS A 58 -24.95 56.60 13.79
CA LYS A 58 -25.19 57.98 14.22
C LYS A 58 -24.56 58.29 15.58
N VAL A 59 -24.65 57.36 16.54
CA VAL A 59 -24.01 57.49 17.85
C VAL A 59 -22.48 57.49 17.72
N ILE A 60 -21.94 56.63 16.87
CA ILE A 60 -20.48 56.51 16.68
C ILE A 60 -19.91 57.73 15.95
N GLY A 61 -20.64 58.31 14.99
CA GLY A 61 -20.17 59.46 14.20
C GLY A 61 -18.85 59.13 13.47
N ASN A 62 -17.86 60.03 13.58
CA ASN A 62 -16.51 59.80 13.02
C ASN A 62 -15.59 59.00 13.95
N GLY A 63 -16.07 58.64 15.13
CA GLY A 63 -15.34 57.88 16.14
C GLY A 63 -15.82 58.19 17.54
N SER A 64 -16.09 57.15 18.32
CA SER A 64 -16.57 57.28 19.71
C SER A 64 -16.02 56.17 20.60
N ASP A 65 -15.82 56.49 21.87
CA ASP A 65 -15.39 55.50 22.86
C ASP A 65 -16.46 54.44 23.06
N TYR A 66 -16.08 53.17 23.20
CA TYR A 66 -17.05 52.07 23.33
C TYR A 66 -18.05 52.31 24.49
N ARG A 67 -17.56 52.81 25.64
CA ARG A 67 -18.41 53.09 26.81
C ARG A 67 -19.43 54.19 26.56
N GLN A 68 -19.09 55.17 25.72
CA GLN A 68 -20.02 56.23 25.33
C GLN A 68 -21.11 55.67 24.41
N VAL A 69 -20.71 54.83 23.45
CA VAL A 69 -21.65 54.13 22.56
C VAL A 69 -22.63 53.28 23.36
N GLU A 70 -22.15 52.53 24.36
CA GLU A 70 -22.99 51.75 25.28
C GLU A 70 -23.97 52.62 26.08
N ALA A 71 -23.50 53.74 26.65
CA ALA A 71 -24.35 54.63 27.43
C ALA A 71 -25.43 55.34 26.60
N GLU A 72 -25.13 55.70 25.36
CA GLU A 72 -26.08 56.36 24.45
C GLU A 72 -27.10 55.36 23.87
N LEU A 73 -26.67 54.16 23.48
CA LEU A 73 -27.59 53.12 22.99
C LEU A 73 -28.55 52.63 24.08
N ALA A 74 -28.12 52.61 25.35
CA ALA A 74 -29.00 52.32 26.49
C ALA A 74 -30.10 53.37 26.68
N LYS A 75 -29.87 54.63 26.25
CA LYS A 75 -30.86 55.73 26.31
C LYS A 75 -31.65 55.92 25.01
N SER A 76 -31.27 55.21 23.96
CA SER A 76 -31.93 55.30 22.65
C SER A 76 -33.33 54.69 22.68
N GLU A 77 -34.09 54.88 21.60
CA GLU A 77 -35.41 54.26 21.40
C GLU A 77 -35.35 52.72 21.44
N PHE A 78 -34.17 52.13 21.22
CA PHE A 78 -33.93 50.69 21.28
C PHE A 78 -33.60 50.19 22.70
N GLY A 79 -33.25 51.07 23.64
CA GLY A 79 -33.02 50.74 25.05
C GLY A 79 -32.04 49.58 25.29
N LEU A 80 -30.96 49.47 24.51
CA LEU A 80 -30.11 48.28 24.51
C LEU A 80 -29.33 48.14 25.81
N THR A 81 -29.39 46.96 26.44
CA THR A 81 -28.52 46.64 27.58
C THR A 81 -27.06 46.53 27.14
N PRO A 82 -26.07 46.56 28.07
CA PRO A 82 -24.67 46.37 27.73
C PRO A 82 -24.39 45.09 26.92
N GLU A 83 -25.06 43.99 27.26
CA GLU A 83 -24.91 42.71 26.58
C GLU A 83 -25.47 42.75 25.15
N LEU A 84 -26.63 43.38 24.94
CA LEU A 84 -27.23 43.53 23.62
C LEU A 84 -26.43 44.49 22.74
N THR A 85 -25.94 45.58 23.33
CA THR A 85 -25.02 46.50 22.65
C THR A 85 -23.77 45.76 22.19
N GLN A 86 -23.16 44.96 23.08
CA GLN A 86 -21.98 44.17 22.72
C GLN A 86 -22.26 43.20 21.57
N LEU A 87 -23.44 42.56 21.55
CA LEU A 87 -23.84 41.67 20.48
C LEU A 87 -24.01 42.40 19.13
N VAL A 88 -24.72 43.54 19.12
CA VAL A 88 -24.94 44.34 17.90
C VAL A 88 -23.61 44.87 17.37
N VAL A 89 -22.76 45.42 18.24
CA VAL A 89 -21.42 45.90 17.87
C VAL A 89 -20.55 44.75 17.36
N ALA A 90 -20.57 43.57 18.01
CA ALA A 90 -19.82 42.40 17.55
C ALA A 90 -20.26 41.96 16.15
N ALA A 91 -21.56 41.99 15.87
CA ALA A 91 -22.08 41.66 14.55
C ALA A 91 -21.67 42.68 13.50
N MET A 92 -21.80 43.97 13.79
CA MET A 92 -21.38 45.05 12.89
C MET A 92 -19.87 45.04 12.63
N LEU A 93 -19.03 44.75 13.64
CA LEU A 93 -17.59 44.55 13.46
C LEU A 93 -17.29 43.33 12.57
N ARG A 94 -18.00 42.21 12.79
CA ARG A 94 -17.80 40.99 11.99
C ARG A 94 -18.23 41.15 10.54
N LEU A 95 -19.30 41.89 10.31
CA LEU A 95 -19.82 42.20 8.98
C LEU A 95 -19.06 43.36 8.31
N GLY A 96 -18.17 44.05 9.02
CA GLY A 96 -17.34 45.11 8.45
C GLY A 96 -18.03 46.46 8.32
N TRP A 97 -19.09 46.71 9.09
CA TRP A 97 -19.69 48.04 9.24
C TRP A 97 -18.89 48.95 10.17
N LEU A 98 -18.13 48.35 11.09
CA LEU A 98 -17.34 49.06 12.10
C LEU A 98 -15.90 48.58 12.09
N SER A 99 -15.01 49.46 12.55
CA SER A 99 -13.63 49.15 12.92
C SER A 99 -13.44 49.46 14.41
N ALA A 100 -12.77 48.55 15.13
CA ALA A 100 -12.43 48.71 16.53
C ALA A 100 -10.93 48.99 16.69
N PHE A 101 -10.59 49.83 17.67
CA PHE A 101 -9.22 50.18 18.00
C PHE A 101 -8.97 50.01 19.50
N ASP A 102 -7.75 49.63 19.85
CA ASP A 102 -7.30 49.60 21.23
C ASP A 102 -6.85 50.98 21.73
N ARG A 103 -6.26 51.03 22.93
CA ARG A 103 -5.82 52.28 23.56
C ARG A 103 -4.60 52.90 22.90
N ASP A 104 -3.81 52.10 22.20
CA ASP A 104 -2.62 52.54 21.48
C ASP A 104 -2.99 53.03 20.06
N GLY A 105 -4.25 52.84 19.66
CA GLY A 105 -4.78 53.24 18.36
C GLY A 105 -4.60 52.17 17.30
N GLU A 106 -4.24 50.95 17.68
CA GLU A 106 -4.05 49.81 16.78
C GLU A 106 -5.38 49.13 16.47
N ILE A 107 -5.50 48.58 15.26
CA ILE A 107 -6.73 47.93 14.80
C ILE A 107 -6.93 46.59 15.53
N LEU A 108 -8.11 46.40 16.10
CA LEU A 108 -8.53 45.16 16.72
C LEU A 108 -9.32 44.29 15.73
N MET A 109 -8.73 43.15 15.34
CA MET A 109 -9.42 42.15 14.53
C MET A 109 -10.62 41.55 15.30
N PRO A 110 -11.82 41.45 14.71
CA PRO A 110 -13.02 40.98 15.40
C PRO A 110 -12.87 39.63 16.12
N GLU A 111 -12.06 38.73 15.57
CA GLU A 111 -11.77 37.41 16.12
C GLU A 111 -10.85 37.42 17.36
N ASN A 112 -10.13 38.52 17.59
CA ASN A 112 -9.17 38.68 18.69
C ASN A 112 -9.70 39.61 19.82
N ILE A 113 -10.90 40.21 19.64
CA ILE A 113 -11.49 41.09 20.66
C ILE A 113 -11.97 40.24 21.84
N SER A 114 -11.43 40.53 23.02
CA SER A 114 -11.83 39.89 24.26
C SER A 114 -13.09 40.52 24.84
N THR A 115 -13.92 39.71 25.50
CA THR A 115 -15.10 40.19 26.24
C THR A 115 -14.74 40.43 27.71
N PRO A 116 -15.32 41.44 28.38
CA PRO A 116 -16.29 42.41 27.86
C PRO A 116 -15.63 43.50 27.00
N PHE A 117 -16.32 43.93 25.94
CA PHE A 117 -15.78 44.90 24.96
C PHE A 117 -15.41 46.24 25.60
N ALA A 118 -16.12 46.67 26.65
CA ALA A 118 -15.83 47.90 27.41
C ALA A 118 -14.43 47.94 28.08
N ARG A 119 -13.70 46.81 28.10
CA ARG A 119 -12.31 46.73 28.58
C ARG A 119 -11.29 46.63 27.45
N SER A 120 -11.71 46.15 26.29
CA SER A 120 -10.82 45.79 25.19
C SER A 120 -10.86 46.79 24.03
N ILE A 121 -12.04 47.33 23.73
CA ILE A 121 -12.21 48.33 22.67
C ILE A 121 -12.13 49.71 23.33
N ALA A 122 -11.14 50.51 22.92
CA ALA A 122 -11.08 51.91 23.31
C ALA A 122 -12.03 52.71 22.42
N LEU A 123 -11.85 52.61 21.09
CA LEU A 123 -12.51 53.45 20.10
C LEU A 123 -13.21 52.59 19.04
N LEU A 124 -14.42 52.99 18.66
CA LEU A 124 -15.15 52.48 17.49
C LEU A 124 -15.22 53.55 16.42
N ARG A 125 -15.07 53.17 15.15
CA ARG A 125 -15.31 54.03 13.98
C ARG A 125 -16.16 53.29 12.93
N PRO A 126 -16.89 54.00 12.07
CA PRO A 126 -17.46 53.39 10.87
C PRO A 126 -16.34 52.82 10.00
N ALA A 127 -16.60 51.68 9.38
CA ALA A 127 -15.66 51.11 8.42
C ALA A 127 -15.55 52.02 7.20
N GLN A 128 -14.33 52.21 6.71
CA GLN A 128 -14.11 52.88 5.44
C GLN A 128 -14.50 51.94 4.30
N VAL A 129 -15.20 52.48 3.31
CA VAL A 129 -15.48 51.78 2.05
C VAL A 129 -14.62 52.43 0.97
N LEU A 130 -14.04 51.60 0.10
CA LEU A 130 -13.30 52.08 -1.06
C LEU A 130 -14.20 52.93 -1.97
N SER A 131 -13.67 54.04 -2.48
CA SER A 131 -14.32 54.83 -3.52
C SER A 131 -14.45 54.05 -4.84
N GLY A 132 -15.29 54.53 -5.77
CA GLY A 132 -15.53 53.83 -7.04
C GLY A 132 -14.26 53.55 -7.86
N ASP A 133 -13.34 54.52 -7.91
CA ASP A 133 -12.07 54.39 -8.66
C ASP A 133 -11.08 53.46 -7.95
N GLU A 134 -10.98 53.56 -6.61
CA GLU A 134 -10.20 52.63 -5.79
C GLU A 134 -10.73 51.19 -5.97
N TRP A 135 -12.05 51.03 -5.92
CA TRP A 135 -12.70 49.74 -6.06
C TRP A 135 -12.41 49.10 -7.42
N GLN A 136 -12.48 49.84 -8.53
CA GLN A 136 -12.19 49.24 -9.84
C GLN A 136 -10.74 48.76 -9.97
N THR A 137 -9.81 49.52 -9.39
CA THR A 137 -8.40 49.13 -9.37
C THR A 137 -8.21 47.83 -8.59
N VAL A 138 -8.78 47.74 -7.38
CA VAL A 138 -8.71 46.56 -6.52
C VAL A 138 -9.43 45.37 -7.16
N ARG A 139 -10.63 45.59 -7.71
CA ARG A 139 -11.49 44.56 -8.32
C ARG A 139 -10.76 43.79 -9.41
N THR A 140 -10.04 44.48 -10.28
CA THR A 140 -9.28 43.85 -11.37
C THR A 140 -8.19 42.89 -10.83
N LEU A 141 -7.56 43.25 -9.71
CA LEU A 141 -6.56 42.40 -9.04
C LEU A 141 -7.22 41.21 -8.32
N LEU A 142 -8.36 41.44 -7.69
CA LEU A 142 -9.13 40.39 -7.02
C LEU A 142 -9.70 39.38 -8.02
N GLU A 143 -10.16 39.80 -9.19
CA GLU A 143 -10.61 38.88 -10.26
C GLU A 143 -9.47 37.96 -10.71
N ALA A 144 -8.23 38.47 -10.75
CA ALA A 144 -7.06 37.64 -11.06
C ALA A 144 -6.80 36.58 -9.98
N LEU A 145 -7.00 36.93 -8.72
CA LEU A 145 -6.68 36.07 -7.57
C LEU A 145 -7.80 35.11 -7.18
N LEU A 146 -9.06 35.57 -7.21
CA LEU A 146 -10.24 34.86 -6.72
C LEU A 146 -11.18 34.41 -7.85
N GLY A 147 -11.06 34.98 -9.05
CA GLY A 147 -11.96 34.70 -10.18
C GLY A 147 -13.21 35.57 -10.17
N ASP A 148 -14.19 35.25 -9.32
CA ASP A 148 -15.49 35.93 -9.30
C ASP A 148 -15.55 37.01 -8.20
N VAL A 149 -15.77 38.27 -8.61
CA VAL A 149 -15.79 39.44 -7.74
C VAL A 149 -16.97 40.35 -8.13
N PRO A 150 -17.83 40.75 -7.18
CA PRO A 150 -19.02 41.54 -7.48
C PRO A 150 -18.68 42.91 -8.11
N GLU A 151 -19.60 43.45 -8.92
CA GLU A 151 -19.42 44.77 -9.53
C GLU A 151 -19.51 45.90 -8.49
N THR A 152 -20.45 45.80 -7.54
CA THR A 152 -20.72 46.85 -6.54
C THR A 152 -20.16 46.49 -5.18
N ILE A 153 -19.52 47.47 -4.54
CA ILE A 153 -18.92 47.35 -3.22
C ILE A 153 -19.84 47.95 -2.14
N THR A 154 -19.97 47.22 -1.04
CA THR A 154 -20.63 47.61 0.21
C THR A 154 -19.69 47.27 1.36
N PRO A 155 -19.85 47.84 2.57
CA PRO A 155 -19.05 47.47 3.73
C PRO A 155 -18.98 45.95 3.93
N GLU A 156 -20.12 45.26 3.81
CA GLU A 156 -20.18 43.81 4.01
C GLU A 156 -19.50 43.04 2.91
N ARG A 157 -19.70 43.42 1.65
CA ARG A 157 -19.01 42.76 0.53
C ARG A 157 -17.52 42.96 0.62
N GLN A 158 -17.06 44.16 0.98
CA GLN A 158 -15.64 44.46 1.15
C GLN A 158 -15.01 43.57 2.22
N GLN A 159 -15.67 43.46 3.38
CA GLN A 159 -15.23 42.59 4.46
C GLN A 159 -15.27 41.11 4.06
N GLN A 160 -16.32 40.68 3.37
CA GLN A 160 -16.46 39.31 2.90
C GLN A 160 -15.32 38.93 1.94
N ILE A 161 -15.04 39.78 0.95
CA ILE A 161 -13.98 39.56 -0.04
C ILE A 161 -12.61 39.56 0.61
N TRP A 162 -12.36 40.47 1.56
CA TRP A 162 -11.12 40.49 2.33
C TRP A 162 -10.93 39.19 3.11
N MET A 163 -11.97 38.68 3.76
CA MET A 163 -11.92 37.40 4.47
C MET A 163 -11.70 36.22 3.52
N GLN A 164 -12.38 36.20 2.37
CA GLN A 164 -12.17 35.18 1.33
C GLN A 164 -10.74 35.19 0.81
N LEU A 165 -10.16 36.37 0.58
CA LEU A 165 -8.78 36.52 0.15
C LEU A 165 -7.78 35.99 1.20
N ARG A 166 -8.01 36.29 2.48
CA ARG A 166 -7.18 35.77 3.58
C ARG A 166 -7.30 34.26 3.73
N GLU A 167 -8.50 33.71 3.53
CA GLU A 167 -8.72 32.27 3.53
C GLU A 167 -8.00 31.59 2.36
N ALA A 168 -8.12 32.14 1.15
CA ALA A 168 -7.39 31.67 -0.03
C ALA A 168 -5.88 31.73 0.18
N ALA A 169 -5.37 32.82 0.76
CA ALA A 169 -3.95 32.99 1.09
C ALA A 169 -3.44 31.93 2.06
N ASN A 170 -4.22 31.55 3.08
CA ASN A 170 -3.86 30.43 3.95
C ASN A 170 -3.79 29.11 3.17
N GLY A 171 -4.71 28.88 2.23
CA GLY A 171 -4.65 27.75 1.31
C GLY A 171 -3.38 27.75 0.46
N TRP A 172 -3.07 28.86 -0.21
CA TRP A 172 -1.87 29.01 -1.03
C TRP A 172 -0.59 28.80 -0.21
N LYS A 173 -0.53 29.31 1.02
CA LYS A 173 0.60 29.09 1.92
C LYS A 173 0.87 27.60 2.18
N LEU A 174 -0.18 26.83 2.45
CA LEU A 174 -0.06 25.38 2.68
C LEU A 174 0.40 24.66 1.41
N VAL A 175 -0.17 25.02 0.26
CA VAL A 175 0.24 24.45 -1.04
C VAL A 175 1.70 24.79 -1.35
N ALA A 176 2.13 26.04 -1.13
CA ALA A 176 3.50 26.48 -1.37
C ALA A 176 4.51 25.72 -0.50
N GLN A 177 4.16 25.42 0.76
CA GLN A 177 4.98 24.60 1.65
C GLN A 177 5.10 23.15 1.14
N ASP A 178 4.01 22.54 0.69
CA ASP A 178 4.02 21.19 0.12
C ASP A 178 4.82 21.14 -1.19
N VAL A 179 4.61 22.09 -2.10
CA VAL A 179 5.38 22.23 -3.35
C VAL A 179 6.86 22.42 -3.06
N SER A 180 7.22 23.30 -2.12
CA SER A 180 8.61 23.53 -1.73
C SER A 180 9.28 22.25 -1.20
N ALA A 181 8.61 21.51 -0.31
CA ALA A 181 9.14 20.26 0.23
C ALA A 181 9.33 19.19 -0.86
N ARG A 182 8.35 19.05 -1.76
CA ARG A 182 8.40 18.08 -2.85
C ARG A 182 9.41 18.44 -3.93
N LEU A 183 9.57 19.73 -4.23
CA LEU A 183 10.63 20.22 -5.11
C LEU A 183 12.01 19.92 -4.55
N ALA A 184 12.24 20.15 -3.25
CA ALA A 184 13.52 19.82 -2.61
C ALA A 184 13.79 18.31 -2.61
N GLN A 185 12.77 17.46 -2.46
CA GLN A 185 12.92 16.02 -2.67
C GLN A 185 13.26 15.69 -4.12
N TRP A 186 12.52 16.26 -5.07
CA TRP A 186 12.71 16.05 -6.50
C TRP A 186 14.12 16.41 -6.95
N GLN A 187 14.63 17.59 -6.58
CA GLN A 187 15.97 18.04 -6.91
C GLN A 187 17.06 17.09 -6.40
N ARG A 188 16.89 16.54 -5.19
CA ARG A 188 17.82 15.56 -4.61
C ARG A 188 17.81 14.25 -5.39
N GLU A 189 16.63 13.68 -5.64
CA GLU A 189 16.49 12.39 -6.33
C GLU A 189 16.90 12.47 -7.81
N MET A 190 16.56 13.57 -8.48
CA MET A 190 16.87 13.80 -9.90
C MET A 190 18.27 14.38 -10.13
N SER A 191 18.98 14.77 -9.06
CA SER A 191 20.24 15.52 -9.10
C SER A 191 20.12 16.82 -9.93
N GLN A 192 18.99 17.51 -9.82
CA GLN A 192 18.71 18.76 -10.53
C GLN A 192 19.05 19.97 -9.67
N SER A 193 19.50 21.03 -10.32
CA SER A 193 19.88 22.28 -9.67
C SER A 193 18.68 23.22 -9.46
N GLU A 194 18.82 24.16 -8.53
CA GLU A 194 17.85 25.25 -8.33
C GLU A 194 17.62 26.07 -9.60
N ARG A 195 18.65 26.23 -10.44
CA ARG A 195 18.55 26.98 -11.70
C ARG A 195 17.57 26.34 -12.70
N GLN A 196 17.41 25.02 -12.66
CA GLN A 196 16.42 24.31 -13.49
C GLN A 196 14.98 24.50 -13.02
N TRP A 197 14.80 25.02 -11.80
CA TRP A 197 13.54 25.22 -11.08
C TRP A 197 13.34 26.65 -10.60
N GLN A 198 14.00 27.60 -11.27
CA GLN A 198 14.05 28.98 -10.83
C GLN A 198 12.67 29.65 -10.80
N ARG A 199 11.84 29.48 -11.82
CA ARG A 199 10.50 30.11 -11.89
C ARG A 199 9.56 29.57 -10.81
N THR A 200 9.67 28.28 -10.52
CA THR A 200 8.89 27.61 -9.47
C THR A 200 9.29 28.15 -8.10
N ILE A 201 10.59 28.30 -7.85
CA ILE A 201 11.12 28.91 -6.63
C ILE A 201 10.67 30.37 -6.50
N GLU A 202 10.76 31.16 -7.59
CA GLU A 202 10.27 32.54 -7.64
C GLU A 202 8.77 32.63 -7.37
N SER A 203 7.97 31.70 -7.92
CA SER A 203 6.52 31.61 -7.69
C SER A 203 6.18 31.32 -6.22
N ILE A 204 6.95 30.43 -5.57
CA ILE A 204 6.82 30.14 -4.12
C ILE A 204 7.18 31.39 -3.29
N HIS A 205 8.25 32.09 -3.64
CA HIS A 205 8.63 33.33 -2.96
C HIS A 205 7.57 34.43 -3.13
N PHE A 206 7.03 34.60 -4.34
CA PHE A 206 5.93 35.52 -4.60
C PHE A 206 4.69 35.18 -3.75
N CYS A 207 4.35 33.90 -3.64
CA CYS A 207 3.29 33.42 -2.75
C CYS A 207 3.58 33.76 -1.28
N ALA A 208 4.82 33.57 -0.81
CA ALA A 208 5.20 33.87 0.57
C ALA A 208 5.06 35.37 0.89
N GLU A 209 5.50 36.25 -0.02
CA GLU A 209 5.34 37.69 0.12
C GLU A 209 3.87 38.12 0.14
N LEU A 210 3.05 37.61 -0.79
CA LEU A 210 1.62 37.90 -0.86
C LEU A 210 0.89 37.43 0.40
N THR A 211 1.17 36.22 0.87
CA THR A 211 0.52 35.67 2.07
C THR A 211 0.95 36.40 3.35
N ASN A 212 2.19 36.90 3.42
CA ASN A 212 2.64 37.75 4.53
C ASN A 212 1.92 39.10 4.56
N LEU A 213 1.67 39.71 3.40
CA LEU A 213 0.87 40.93 3.29
C LEU A 213 -0.55 40.71 3.84
N LEU A 214 -1.21 39.63 3.40
CA LEU A 214 -2.60 39.32 3.76
C LEU A 214 -2.74 38.82 5.21
N ALA A 215 -1.64 38.44 5.86
CA ALA A 215 -1.61 38.07 7.27
C ALA A 215 -1.60 39.28 8.21
N GLN A 216 -1.27 40.48 7.71
CA GLN A 216 -1.22 41.69 8.54
C GLN A 216 -2.59 42.01 9.16
N PRO A 217 -2.63 42.52 10.40
CA PRO A 217 -3.87 42.83 11.11
C PRO A 217 -4.48 44.16 10.61
N LEU A 218 -4.90 44.19 9.35
CA LEU A 218 -5.52 45.36 8.71
C LEU A 218 -7.03 45.17 8.57
N ASN A 219 -7.77 46.29 8.64
CA ASN A 219 -9.17 46.30 8.21
C ASN A 219 -9.27 46.09 6.69
N ALA A 220 -10.47 45.74 6.20
CA ALA A 220 -10.64 45.36 4.81
C ALA A 220 -10.25 46.46 3.80
N ALA A 221 -10.57 47.74 4.07
CA ALA A 221 -10.21 48.82 3.16
C ALA A 221 -8.69 49.00 3.07
N ASP A 222 -8.02 49.08 4.21
CA ASP A 222 -6.57 49.31 4.26
C ASP A 222 -5.79 48.10 3.73
N GLY A 223 -6.27 46.89 4.00
CA GLY A 223 -5.71 45.67 3.43
C GLY A 223 -5.78 45.62 1.90
N LEU A 224 -6.93 46.01 1.33
CA LEU A 224 -7.10 46.08 -0.11
C LEU A 224 -6.30 47.21 -0.77
N ARG A 225 -6.15 48.37 -0.10
CA ARG A 225 -5.25 49.44 -0.55
C ARG A 225 -3.80 48.99 -0.53
N GLN A 226 -3.36 48.35 0.55
CA GLN A 226 -2.02 47.78 0.64
C GLN A 226 -1.76 46.73 -0.44
N LEU A 227 -2.75 45.92 -0.82
CA LEU A 227 -2.62 45.00 -1.97
C LEU A 227 -2.30 45.74 -3.26
N VAL A 228 -2.99 46.86 -3.54
CA VAL A 228 -2.73 47.67 -4.74
C VAL A 228 -1.31 48.25 -4.71
N GLU A 229 -0.89 48.82 -3.58
CA GLU A 229 0.46 49.36 -3.44
C GLU A 229 1.53 48.26 -3.59
N TRP A 230 1.33 47.11 -2.95
CA TRP A 230 2.25 45.97 -3.04
C TRP A 230 2.43 45.46 -4.47
N VAL A 231 1.33 45.40 -5.25
CA VAL A 231 1.35 45.04 -6.67
C VAL A 231 2.08 46.10 -7.50
N ARG A 232 1.84 47.39 -7.22
CA ARG A 232 2.47 48.52 -7.91
C ARG A 232 3.98 48.56 -7.68
N GLU A 233 4.44 48.39 -6.45
CA GLU A 233 5.87 48.35 -6.08
C GLU A 233 6.65 47.27 -6.84
N ARG A 234 5.98 46.18 -7.22
CA ARG A 234 6.56 45.04 -7.96
C ARG A 234 6.42 45.16 -9.47
N ASN A 235 5.90 46.29 -9.97
CA ASN A 235 5.54 46.46 -11.38
C ASN A 235 4.70 45.28 -11.90
N ALA A 236 3.78 44.79 -11.07
CA ALA A 236 2.85 43.73 -11.41
C ALA A 236 1.48 44.31 -11.78
N ASN A 237 0.66 43.49 -12.43
CA ASN A 237 -0.70 43.83 -12.82
C ASN A 237 -1.59 42.58 -12.71
N ALA A 238 -2.88 42.72 -13.00
CA ALA A 238 -3.83 41.60 -12.94
C ALA A 238 -3.46 40.43 -13.86
N GLU A 239 -2.88 40.69 -15.03
CA GLU A 239 -2.44 39.64 -15.95
C GLU A 239 -1.28 38.82 -15.37
N ARG A 240 -0.28 39.50 -14.79
CA ARG A 240 0.84 38.85 -14.10
C ARG A 240 0.38 38.05 -12.88
N LEU A 241 -0.62 38.55 -12.14
CA LEU A 241 -1.22 37.79 -11.02
C LEU A 241 -1.94 36.53 -11.50
N ARG A 242 -2.70 36.61 -12.61
CA ARG A 242 -3.33 35.43 -13.23
C ARG A 242 -2.28 34.43 -13.67
N GLN A 243 -1.25 34.90 -14.39
CA GLN A 243 -0.16 34.03 -14.84
C GLN A 243 0.54 33.35 -13.66
N TRP A 244 0.88 34.10 -12.61
CA TRP A 244 1.47 33.53 -11.40
C TRP A 244 0.57 32.45 -10.80
N ARG A 245 -0.74 32.70 -10.70
CA ARG A 245 -1.70 31.74 -10.16
C ARG A 245 -1.76 30.47 -11.00
N ASP A 246 -1.86 30.59 -12.32
CA ASP A 246 -1.91 29.46 -13.25
C ASP A 246 -0.62 28.62 -13.17
N GLU A 247 0.56 29.27 -13.12
CA GLU A 247 1.85 28.61 -12.96
C GLU A 247 1.99 27.92 -11.60
N PHE A 248 1.51 28.56 -10.53
CA PHE A 248 1.51 28.01 -9.18
C PHE A 248 0.60 26.78 -9.06
N GLU A 249 -0.61 26.85 -9.62
CA GLU A 249 -1.55 25.72 -9.66
C GLU A 249 -1.01 24.56 -10.51
N ALA A 250 -0.36 24.85 -11.65
CA ALA A 250 0.29 23.83 -12.47
C ALA A 250 1.45 23.14 -11.75
N ALA A 251 2.29 23.91 -11.04
CA ALA A 251 3.36 23.35 -10.20
C ALA A 251 2.78 22.48 -9.07
N ALA A 252 1.72 22.94 -8.40
CA ALA A 252 1.05 22.18 -7.36
C ALA A 252 0.51 20.84 -7.88
N GLU A 253 -0.13 20.83 -9.05
CA GLU A 253 -0.64 19.61 -9.67
C GLU A 253 0.50 18.64 -10.03
N PHE A 254 1.57 19.14 -10.64
CA PHE A 254 2.74 18.33 -10.97
C PHE A 254 3.35 17.68 -9.73
N PHE A 255 3.62 18.47 -8.68
CA PHE A 255 4.27 17.95 -7.48
C PHE A 255 3.36 17.02 -6.67
N ALA A 256 2.04 17.16 -6.78
CA ALA A 256 1.12 16.14 -6.25
C ALA A 256 1.39 14.75 -6.86
N GLN A 257 1.82 14.69 -8.13
CA GLN A 257 2.14 13.47 -8.87
C GLN A 257 3.63 13.10 -8.89
N SER A 258 4.50 13.88 -8.25
CA SER A 258 5.97 13.68 -8.31
C SER A 258 6.41 12.29 -7.86
N SER A 259 5.74 11.69 -6.87
CA SER A 259 6.04 10.33 -6.40
C SER A 259 5.87 9.26 -7.50
N SER A 260 4.83 9.38 -8.34
CA SER A 260 4.60 8.46 -9.47
C SER A 260 5.70 8.58 -10.52
N LEU A 261 6.14 9.81 -10.80
CA LEU A 261 7.25 10.09 -11.72
C LEU A 261 8.59 9.58 -11.18
N LEU A 262 8.88 9.77 -9.89
CA LEU A 262 10.09 9.25 -9.24
C LEU A 262 10.10 7.72 -9.25
N ASN A 263 8.97 7.06 -8.99
CA ASN A 263 8.84 5.61 -9.10
C ASN A 263 9.09 5.13 -10.55
N ALA A 264 8.60 5.86 -11.53
CA ALA A 264 8.85 5.57 -12.94
C ALA A 264 10.33 5.77 -13.31
N MET A 265 10.97 6.82 -12.81
CA MET A 265 12.42 7.01 -12.94
C MET A 265 13.17 5.81 -12.35
N HIS A 266 12.89 5.43 -11.11
CA HIS A 266 13.55 4.30 -10.46
C HIS A 266 13.35 3.00 -11.24
N TYR A 267 12.13 2.77 -11.74
CA TYR A 267 11.83 1.65 -12.62
C TYR A 267 12.74 1.64 -13.86
N LEU A 268 12.97 2.79 -14.49
CA LEU A 268 13.80 2.91 -15.70
C LEU A 268 15.29 2.77 -15.41
N THR A 269 15.79 3.31 -14.29
CA THR A 269 17.22 3.36 -13.97
C THR A 269 17.80 2.02 -13.55
N VAL A 270 16.99 1.16 -12.90
CA VAL A 270 17.46 -0.17 -12.50
C VAL A 270 17.55 -1.15 -13.67
N LEU A 271 16.94 -0.83 -14.82
CA LEU A 271 17.01 -1.66 -16.02
C LEU A 271 18.44 -1.72 -16.56
N GLY A 272 19.00 -2.93 -16.64
CA GLY A 272 20.30 -3.19 -17.23
C GLY A 272 20.30 -3.09 -18.76
N TRP A 273 20.87 -4.10 -19.43
CA TRP A 273 20.86 -4.16 -20.90
C TRP A 273 19.44 -4.39 -21.43
N LEU A 274 19.11 -3.71 -22.53
CA LEU A 274 17.83 -3.80 -23.23
C LEU A 274 18.08 -3.89 -24.75
N PRO A 275 17.14 -4.48 -25.53
CA PRO A 275 17.13 -4.35 -26.98
C PRO A 275 17.16 -2.89 -27.44
N GLU A 276 17.74 -2.62 -28.61
CA GLU A 276 18.05 -1.26 -29.08
C GLU A 276 16.85 -0.30 -29.02
N ASP A 277 15.67 -0.74 -29.47
CA ASP A 277 14.46 0.10 -29.46
C ASP A 277 13.99 0.45 -28.05
N LEU A 278 14.00 -0.53 -27.13
CA LEU A 278 13.66 -0.32 -25.72
C LEU A 278 14.73 0.54 -25.02
N ALA A 279 16.00 0.35 -25.34
CA ALA A 279 17.09 1.18 -24.82
C ALA A 279 16.95 2.64 -25.26
N LYS A 280 16.63 2.89 -26.53
CA LYS A 280 16.35 4.24 -27.07
C LYS A 280 15.17 4.88 -26.35
N GLN A 281 14.04 4.18 -26.22
CA GLN A 281 12.86 4.68 -25.51
C GLN A 281 13.15 4.97 -24.03
N ARG A 282 13.84 4.08 -23.32
CA ARG A 282 14.26 4.30 -21.93
C ARG A 282 15.11 5.57 -21.81
N ASN A 283 16.10 5.74 -22.70
CA ASN A 283 16.99 6.89 -22.66
C ASN A 283 16.25 8.20 -23.01
N GLN A 284 15.28 8.17 -23.93
CA GLN A 284 14.40 9.30 -24.21
C GLN A 284 13.55 9.68 -23.00
N LEU A 285 12.93 8.70 -22.33
CA LEU A 285 12.13 8.94 -21.11
C LEU A 285 12.99 9.52 -19.98
N LEU A 286 14.18 8.94 -19.73
CA LEU A 286 15.12 9.46 -18.74
C LEU A 286 15.60 10.87 -19.08
N GLY A 287 15.85 11.15 -20.36
CA GLY A 287 16.19 12.50 -20.85
C GLY A 287 15.07 13.51 -20.64
N GLY A 288 13.82 13.11 -20.89
CA GLY A 288 12.64 13.95 -20.68
C GLY A 288 12.47 14.41 -19.22
N LEU A 289 12.79 13.54 -18.26
CA LEU A 289 12.76 13.90 -16.84
C LEU A 289 13.83 14.94 -16.45
N GLN A 290 14.88 15.11 -17.27
CA GLN A 290 15.97 16.05 -17.02
C GLN A 290 15.69 17.47 -17.55
N SER A 291 14.52 17.71 -18.13
CA SER A 291 14.12 18.99 -18.72
C SER A 291 13.79 20.10 -17.69
N GLY A 292 13.83 19.79 -16.39
CA GLY A 292 13.53 20.76 -15.32
C GLY A 292 12.08 21.24 -15.40
N GLU A 293 11.89 22.55 -15.34
CA GLU A 293 10.55 23.18 -15.38
C GLU A 293 9.72 22.90 -16.62
N GLN A 294 10.33 22.57 -17.75
CA GLN A 294 9.56 22.22 -18.96
C GLN A 294 8.68 20.98 -18.72
N LEU A 295 9.09 20.12 -17.79
CA LEU A 295 8.33 18.94 -17.41
C LEU A 295 6.97 19.28 -16.78
N LEU A 296 6.79 20.48 -16.20
CA LEU A 296 5.51 20.91 -15.63
C LEU A 296 4.36 20.89 -16.64
N VAL A 297 4.67 21.06 -17.93
CA VAL A 297 3.68 21.06 -19.02
C VAL A 297 3.56 19.66 -19.64
N GLU A 298 4.64 18.90 -19.67
CA GLU A 298 4.74 17.66 -20.45
C GLU A 298 4.56 16.38 -19.61
N TRP A 299 4.51 16.48 -18.27
CA TRP A 299 4.52 15.30 -17.39
C TRP A 299 3.38 14.30 -17.65
N ARG A 300 2.20 14.76 -18.08
CA ARG A 300 1.07 13.89 -18.41
C ARG A 300 1.39 13.03 -19.62
N ASN A 301 1.89 13.65 -20.70
CA ASN A 301 2.32 12.94 -21.90
C ASN A 301 3.49 12.00 -21.59
N TRP A 302 4.43 12.45 -20.76
CA TRP A 302 5.55 11.62 -20.31
C TRP A 302 5.08 10.36 -19.57
N LEU A 303 4.08 10.46 -18.69
CA LEU A 303 3.52 9.29 -17.99
C LEU A 303 2.84 8.32 -18.94
N GLU A 304 2.13 8.81 -19.95
CA GLU A 304 1.54 7.97 -20.99
C GLU A 304 2.60 7.21 -21.79
N ASP A 305 3.68 7.90 -22.17
CA ASP A 305 4.81 7.29 -22.87
C ASP A 305 5.53 6.26 -21.98
N PHE A 306 5.69 6.54 -20.69
CA PHE A 306 6.23 5.58 -19.72
C PHE A 306 5.32 4.34 -19.59
N HIS A 307 4.00 4.52 -19.52
CA HIS A 307 3.07 3.40 -19.46
C HIS A 307 3.13 2.53 -20.72
N ARG A 308 3.24 3.15 -21.90
CA ARG A 308 3.44 2.44 -23.17
C ARG A 308 4.75 1.66 -23.17
N PHE A 309 5.85 2.29 -22.76
CA PHE A 309 7.15 1.65 -22.61
C PHE A 309 7.06 0.41 -21.70
N ARG A 310 6.42 0.55 -20.53
CA ARG A 310 6.29 -0.53 -19.54
C ARG A 310 5.55 -1.74 -20.09
N GLU A 311 4.48 -1.52 -20.86
CA GLU A 311 3.72 -2.62 -21.48
C GLU A 311 4.52 -3.32 -22.58
N VAL A 312 5.30 -2.59 -23.38
CA VAL A 312 6.21 -3.19 -24.38
C VAL A 312 7.35 -3.96 -23.69
N TYR A 313 7.97 -3.36 -22.67
CA TYR A 313 9.00 -3.99 -21.86
C TYR A 313 8.49 -5.28 -21.20
N ALA A 314 7.31 -5.27 -20.58
CA ALA A 314 6.75 -6.43 -19.91
C ALA A 314 6.58 -7.62 -20.87
N LYS A 315 6.12 -7.38 -22.10
CA LYS A 315 6.01 -8.42 -23.14
C LYS A 315 7.38 -8.98 -23.52
N ALA A 316 8.36 -8.13 -23.73
CA ALA A 316 9.72 -8.55 -24.07
C ALA A 316 10.38 -9.34 -22.93
N TYR A 317 10.20 -8.88 -21.69
CA TYR A 317 10.70 -9.54 -20.49
C TYR A 317 10.08 -10.93 -20.30
N ILE A 318 8.75 -11.06 -20.42
CA ILE A 318 8.06 -12.34 -20.30
C ILE A 318 8.56 -13.33 -21.36
N ALA A 319 8.68 -12.89 -22.62
CA ALA A 319 9.21 -13.75 -23.68
C ALA A 319 10.65 -14.22 -23.39
N GLN A 320 11.51 -13.34 -22.89
CA GLN A 320 12.87 -13.70 -22.47
C GLN A 320 12.87 -14.64 -21.28
N HIS A 321 12.02 -14.41 -20.27
CA HIS A 321 11.86 -15.26 -19.10
C HIS A 321 11.43 -16.69 -19.50
N ASP A 322 10.40 -16.78 -20.35
CA ASP A 322 9.88 -18.05 -20.84
C ASP A 322 10.92 -18.77 -21.71
N SER A 323 11.68 -18.03 -22.53
CA SER A 323 12.79 -18.60 -23.30
C SER A 323 13.95 -19.08 -22.42
N ALA A 324 14.26 -18.38 -21.33
CA ALA A 324 15.37 -18.68 -20.43
C ALA A 324 15.11 -19.97 -19.63
N TYR A 325 13.90 -20.13 -19.10
CA TYR A 325 13.49 -21.32 -18.34
C TYR A 325 12.87 -22.43 -19.20
N GLY A 326 12.51 -22.13 -20.45
CA GLY A 326 12.16 -23.08 -21.50
C GLY A 326 13.37 -23.60 -22.28
N SER A 327 14.60 -23.40 -21.78
CA SER A 327 15.82 -23.84 -22.46
C SER A 327 15.92 -25.36 -22.56
N LYS A 328 16.71 -25.83 -23.53
CA LYS A 328 16.98 -27.25 -23.75
C LYS A 328 17.58 -27.94 -22.52
N ASP A 329 18.33 -27.21 -21.69
CA ASP A 329 18.99 -27.76 -20.50
C ASP A 329 17.98 -28.10 -19.41
N PHE A 330 17.04 -27.19 -19.10
CA PHE A 330 15.94 -27.49 -18.18
C PHE A 330 14.99 -28.56 -18.73
N GLU A 331 14.76 -28.60 -20.04
CA GLU A 331 14.01 -29.69 -20.66
C GLU A 331 14.72 -31.04 -20.50
N ARG A 332 16.04 -31.09 -20.69
CA ARG A 332 16.87 -32.28 -20.47
C ARG A 332 16.81 -32.75 -19.02
N LEU A 333 16.90 -31.84 -18.05
CA LEU A 333 16.78 -32.18 -16.63
C LEU A 333 15.40 -32.71 -16.27
N ARG A 334 14.32 -32.12 -16.81
CA ARG A 334 12.95 -32.65 -16.61
C ARG A 334 12.78 -34.05 -17.18
N ARG A 335 13.30 -34.29 -18.39
CA ARG A 335 13.31 -35.63 -19.00
C ARG A 335 14.13 -36.62 -18.17
N LEU A 336 15.27 -36.17 -17.61
CA LEU A 336 16.12 -36.97 -16.76
C LEU A 336 15.41 -37.35 -15.45
N GLN A 337 14.75 -36.40 -14.78
CA GLN A 337 13.96 -36.64 -13.57
C GLN A 337 12.84 -37.68 -13.79
N GLN A 338 12.23 -37.68 -14.97
CA GLN A 338 11.17 -38.63 -15.34
C GLN A 338 11.71 -39.98 -15.84
N SER A 339 13.01 -40.11 -16.06
CA SER A 339 13.62 -41.30 -16.64
C SER A 339 13.61 -42.49 -15.68
N ASP A 340 13.60 -43.71 -16.25
CA ASP A 340 13.72 -44.94 -15.48
C ASP A 340 15.04 -45.02 -14.69
N LYS A 341 16.10 -44.36 -15.18
CA LYS A 341 17.40 -44.28 -14.50
C LYS A 341 17.28 -43.60 -13.14
N VAL A 342 16.64 -42.44 -13.07
CA VAL A 342 16.46 -41.70 -11.81
C VAL A 342 15.50 -42.44 -10.88
N ARG A 343 14.43 -43.06 -11.41
CA ARG A 343 13.54 -43.92 -10.60
C ARG A 343 14.31 -45.06 -9.95
N LEU A 344 15.18 -45.73 -10.70
CA LEU A 344 16.03 -46.80 -10.20
C LEU A 344 17.03 -46.29 -9.17
N LEU A 345 17.65 -45.13 -9.43
CA LEU A 345 18.56 -44.47 -8.50
C LEU A 345 17.85 -44.18 -7.17
N VAL A 346 16.63 -43.63 -7.19
CA VAL A 346 15.82 -43.38 -5.99
C VAL A 346 15.53 -44.68 -5.25
N ALA A 347 15.10 -45.73 -5.96
CA ALA A 347 14.78 -47.01 -5.35
C ALA A 347 16.01 -47.65 -4.66
N LEU A 348 17.17 -47.67 -5.32
CA LEU A 348 18.41 -48.18 -4.75
C LEU A 348 18.91 -47.31 -3.59
N SER A 349 18.83 -45.99 -3.71
CA SER A 349 19.24 -45.04 -2.65
C SER A 349 18.36 -45.11 -1.41
N SER A 350 17.13 -45.61 -1.55
CA SER A 350 16.20 -45.82 -0.43
C SER A 350 16.47 -47.09 0.36
N LEU A 351 17.34 -47.98 -0.14
CA LEU A 351 17.65 -49.23 0.54
C LEU A 351 18.46 -48.97 1.81
N PRO A 352 18.29 -49.79 2.86
CA PRO A 352 19.12 -49.71 4.06
C PRO A 352 20.60 -49.83 3.72
N GLU A 353 21.43 -49.04 4.41
CA GLU A 353 22.90 -49.03 4.23
C GLU A 353 23.40 -48.64 2.83
N ALA A 354 22.52 -48.13 1.94
CA ALA A 354 22.93 -47.67 0.63
C ALA A 354 23.91 -46.47 0.71
N PRO A 355 24.95 -46.44 -0.14
CA PRO A 355 25.85 -45.30 -0.31
C PRO A 355 25.12 -43.96 -0.52
N THR A 356 25.72 -42.86 -0.07
CA THR A 356 25.12 -41.51 -0.15
C THR A 356 25.13 -40.93 -1.55
N ASP A 357 26.00 -41.40 -2.45
CA ASP A 357 26.18 -40.89 -3.82
C ASP A 357 24.85 -40.70 -4.57
N GLY A 358 23.93 -41.67 -4.43
CA GLY A 358 22.63 -41.57 -5.11
C GLY A 358 21.72 -40.48 -4.54
N ARG A 359 21.70 -40.29 -3.21
CA ARG A 359 20.97 -39.18 -2.58
C ARG A 359 21.59 -37.83 -2.93
N GLU A 360 22.91 -37.75 -3.00
CA GLU A 360 23.63 -36.54 -3.41
C GLU A 360 23.34 -36.17 -4.86
N ALA A 361 23.40 -37.14 -5.78
CA ALA A 361 23.07 -36.92 -7.19
C ALA A 361 21.59 -36.53 -7.42
N ILE A 362 20.65 -37.14 -6.67
CA ILE A 362 19.23 -36.73 -6.69
C ILE A 362 19.09 -35.30 -6.16
N GLY A 363 19.73 -34.97 -5.04
CA GLY A 363 19.71 -33.62 -4.48
C GLY A 363 20.30 -32.58 -5.42
N GLN A 364 21.36 -32.89 -6.17
CA GLN A 364 21.91 -32.01 -7.20
C GLN A 364 20.89 -31.76 -8.34
N LEU A 365 20.20 -32.80 -8.80
CA LEU A 365 19.14 -32.67 -9.81
C LEU A 365 17.96 -31.83 -9.30
N GLU A 366 17.48 -32.10 -8.09
CA GLU A 366 16.38 -31.34 -7.47
C GLU A 366 16.75 -29.88 -7.26
N ASN A 367 17.96 -29.60 -6.76
CA ASN A 367 18.47 -28.25 -6.60
C ASN A 367 18.57 -27.51 -7.94
N ALA A 368 19.03 -28.18 -9.00
CA ALA A 368 19.10 -27.60 -10.34
C ALA A 368 17.70 -27.29 -10.90
N LEU A 369 16.73 -28.19 -10.73
CA LEU A 369 15.34 -27.94 -11.13
C LEU A 369 14.67 -26.86 -10.28
N ALA A 370 15.02 -26.73 -9.00
CA ALA A 370 14.51 -25.69 -8.12
C ALA A 370 14.98 -24.27 -8.52
N GLN A 371 16.05 -24.14 -9.31
CA GLN A 371 16.44 -22.86 -9.90
C GLN A 371 15.48 -22.38 -10.99
N GLN A 372 14.60 -23.26 -11.50
CA GLN A 372 13.58 -22.88 -12.46
C GLN A 372 12.52 -22.00 -11.80
N CYS A 373 12.26 -20.83 -12.38
CA CYS A 373 11.20 -19.97 -11.89
C CYS A 373 9.82 -20.56 -12.23
N GLY A 374 8.94 -20.69 -11.23
CA GLY A 374 7.57 -21.16 -11.40
C GLY A 374 6.53 -20.06 -11.70
N GLU A 375 6.98 -18.83 -11.95
CA GLU A 375 6.08 -17.74 -12.33
C GLU A 375 5.55 -17.91 -13.76
N THR A 376 4.31 -17.51 -13.98
CA THR A 376 3.63 -17.60 -15.28
C THR A 376 3.54 -16.22 -15.94
N SER A 377 3.28 -16.18 -17.24
CA SER A 377 3.08 -14.91 -17.96
C SER A 377 1.98 -14.04 -17.34
N LEU A 378 0.90 -14.64 -16.81
CA LEU A 378 -0.21 -13.93 -16.15
C LEU A 378 0.21 -13.28 -14.82
N THR A 379 0.95 -14.02 -13.99
CA THR A 379 1.41 -13.51 -12.70
C THR A 379 2.49 -12.45 -12.90
N LEU A 380 3.46 -12.69 -13.80
CA LEU A 380 4.52 -11.74 -14.13
C LEU A 380 3.98 -10.42 -14.68
N HIS A 381 3.01 -10.44 -15.59
CA HIS A 381 2.50 -9.20 -16.20
C HIS A 381 2.00 -8.19 -15.17
N THR A 382 1.32 -8.65 -14.12
CA THR A 382 0.82 -7.78 -13.05
C THR A 382 1.96 -7.24 -12.19
N HIS A 383 2.95 -8.07 -11.89
CA HIS A 383 4.13 -7.66 -11.11
C HIS A 383 5.02 -6.67 -11.88
N LEU A 384 5.19 -6.87 -13.18
CA LEU A 384 6.01 -6.02 -14.06
C LEU A 384 5.46 -4.59 -14.19
N ARG A 385 4.20 -4.36 -13.80
CA ARG A 385 3.67 -2.99 -13.68
C ARG A 385 4.27 -2.21 -12.52
N ARG A 386 4.77 -2.89 -11.49
CA ARG A 386 5.28 -2.27 -10.25
C ARG A 386 6.79 -2.38 -10.11
N SER A 387 7.39 -3.48 -10.55
CA SER A 387 8.82 -3.74 -10.48
C SER A 387 9.31 -4.36 -11.78
N PRO A 388 10.47 -3.96 -12.32
CA PRO A 388 10.92 -4.44 -13.63
C PRO A 388 11.39 -5.89 -13.68
N PHE A 389 11.47 -6.58 -12.53
CA PHE A 389 12.02 -7.93 -12.43
C PHE A 389 11.03 -8.89 -11.78
N CYS A 390 11.17 -10.18 -12.11
CA CYS A 390 10.44 -11.25 -11.46
C CYS A 390 10.71 -11.25 -9.94
N PRO A 391 9.67 -11.29 -9.09
CA PRO A 391 9.82 -11.24 -7.64
C PRO A 391 10.48 -12.50 -7.06
N ARG A 392 10.45 -13.63 -7.78
CA ARG A 392 11.03 -14.90 -7.30
C ARG A 392 12.47 -15.10 -7.75
N CYS A 393 12.75 -14.91 -9.04
CA CYS A 393 14.07 -15.22 -9.58
C CYS A 393 14.96 -14.00 -9.83
N GLY A 394 14.40 -12.78 -9.88
CA GLY A 394 15.16 -11.56 -10.15
C GLY A 394 15.88 -11.55 -11.51
N LEU A 395 15.47 -12.40 -12.45
CA LEU A 395 16.13 -12.53 -13.75
C LEU A 395 16.14 -11.19 -14.48
N THR A 396 17.28 -10.79 -15.02
CA THR A 396 17.45 -9.61 -15.87
C THR A 396 17.57 -10.03 -17.34
N MET A 397 17.25 -9.14 -18.28
CA MET A 397 17.20 -9.50 -19.72
C MET A 397 18.56 -9.91 -20.31
N ASP A 398 19.67 -9.48 -19.71
CA ASP A 398 21.05 -9.82 -20.08
C ASP A 398 21.49 -11.21 -19.59
N LYS A 399 20.77 -11.79 -18.64
CA LYS A 399 21.18 -13.03 -18.00
C LYS A 399 20.37 -14.21 -18.51
N LYS A 400 21.01 -15.36 -18.51
CA LYS A 400 20.36 -16.66 -18.63
C LYS A 400 20.78 -17.52 -17.44
N PRO A 401 19.85 -18.24 -16.81
CA PRO A 401 20.21 -19.22 -15.80
C PRO A 401 21.15 -20.25 -16.45
N SER A 402 22.34 -20.40 -15.87
CA SER A 402 23.32 -21.40 -16.31
C SER A 402 23.12 -22.65 -15.47
N VAL A 403 22.77 -23.75 -16.13
CA VAL A 403 22.62 -25.05 -15.47
C VAL A 403 23.46 -26.08 -16.19
N GLU A 404 24.32 -26.76 -15.46
CA GLU A 404 25.22 -27.78 -16.00
C GLU A 404 24.50 -29.13 -16.17
N ALA A 405 23.53 -29.17 -17.09
CA ALA A 405 22.68 -30.34 -17.28
C ALA A 405 23.47 -31.61 -17.63
N GLU A 406 24.61 -31.47 -18.31
CA GLU A 406 25.50 -32.60 -18.64
C GLU A 406 26.24 -33.16 -17.43
N ASN A 407 26.77 -32.29 -16.58
CA ASN A 407 27.47 -32.71 -15.37
C ASN A 407 26.51 -33.42 -14.41
N ILE A 408 25.28 -32.93 -14.27
CA ILE A 408 24.25 -33.57 -13.46
C ILE A 408 23.86 -34.94 -14.04
N ALA A 409 23.72 -35.04 -15.36
CA ALA A 409 23.44 -36.32 -16.02
C ALA A 409 24.57 -37.33 -15.79
N HIS A 410 25.83 -36.88 -15.88
CA HIS A 410 27.00 -37.73 -15.62
C HIS A 410 27.05 -38.18 -14.16
N ALA A 411 26.80 -37.28 -13.21
CA ALA A 411 26.75 -37.60 -11.78
C ALA A 411 25.67 -38.65 -11.46
N ILE A 412 24.50 -38.57 -12.12
CA ILE A 412 23.44 -39.58 -11.98
C ILE A 412 23.89 -40.93 -12.54
N ASP A 413 24.53 -40.97 -13.70
CA ASP A 413 25.03 -42.21 -14.30
C ASP A 413 26.14 -42.85 -13.43
N GLU A 414 27.06 -42.04 -12.88
CA GLU A 414 28.13 -42.50 -11.98
C GLU A 414 27.56 -43.05 -10.67
N ALA A 415 26.66 -42.30 -10.01
CA ALA A 415 26.01 -42.72 -8.77
C ALA A 415 25.20 -44.01 -8.97
N LEU A 416 24.50 -44.12 -10.11
CA LEU A 416 23.77 -45.33 -10.44
C LEU A 416 24.70 -46.53 -10.65
N ALA A 417 25.83 -46.36 -11.32
CA ALA A 417 26.83 -47.41 -11.50
C ALA A 417 27.40 -47.89 -10.15
N LYS A 418 27.72 -46.95 -9.24
CA LYS A 418 28.19 -47.26 -7.88
C LYS A 418 27.14 -48.03 -7.08
N LEU A 419 25.87 -47.61 -7.13
CA LEU A 419 24.79 -48.30 -6.43
C LEU A 419 24.47 -49.67 -7.03
N LYS A 420 24.53 -49.83 -8.36
CA LYS A 420 24.40 -51.14 -9.02
C LYS A 420 25.53 -52.09 -8.57
N ALA A 421 26.77 -51.59 -8.46
CA ALA A 421 27.92 -52.36 -7.98
C ALA A 421 27.77 -52.74 -6.51
N TRP A 422 27.41 -51.79 -5.63
CA TRP A 422 27.14 -52.03 -4.21
C TRP A 422 26.03 -53.06 -4.00
N PHE A 423 24.91 -52.93 -4.70
CA PHE A 423 23.78 -53.87 -4.60
C PHE A 423 24.17 -55.28 -5.04
N CYS A 424 25.06 -55.39 -6.04
CA CYS A 424 25.55 -56.68 -6.53
C CYS A 424 26.68 -57.29 -5.71
N ALA A 425 27.18 -56.60 -4.67
CA ALA A 425 28.25 -57.11 -3.82
C ALA A 425 27.80 -58.36 -3.06
N ASP A 426 28.75 -59.26 -2.80
CA ASP A 426 28.47 -60.56 -2.17
C ASP A 426 27.79 -60.43 -0.81
N GLU A 427 28.09 -59.38 -0.06
CA GLU A 427 27.45 -59.10 1.23
C GLU A 427 25.94 -58.87 1.10
N GLN A 428 25.52 -58.03 0.15
CA GLN A 428 24.11 -57.72 -0.08
C GLN A 428 23.38 -58.91 -0.70
N LYS A 429 24.03 -59.63 -1.62
CA LYS A 429 23.48 -60.89 -2.17
C LYS A 429 23.29 -61.96 -1.10
N ALA A 430 24.22 -62.09 -0.15
CA ALA A 430 24.09 -63.03 0.96
C ALA A 430 22.95 -62.64 1.91
N LYS A 431 22.77 -61.34 2.20
CA LYS A 431 21.63 -60.82 2.98
C LYS A 431 20.29 -61.18 2.30
N LEU A 432 20.18 -60.98 0.98
CA LEU A 432 19.00 -61.36 0.20
C LEU A 432 18.75 -62.89 0.18
N GLN A 433 19.80 -63.70 0.01
CA GLN A 433 19.68 -65.17 0.03
C GLN A 433 19.18 -65.72 1.36
N ARG A 434 19.60 -65.14 2.49
CA ARG A 434 19.10 -65.51 3.81
C ARG A 434 17.62 -65.19 3.98
N PHE A 435 17.19 -64.03 3.48
CA PHE A 435 15.79 -63.63 3.52
C PHE A 435 14.91 -64.51 2.61
N LEU A 436 15.41 -64.87 1.42
CA LEU A 436 14.73 -65.74 0.45
C LEU A 436 14.30 -67.10 1.03
N ALA A 437 15.07 -67.67 1.96
CA ALA A 437 14.75 -68.94 2.59
C ALA A 437 13.48 -68.89 3.46
N ALA A 438 13.10 -67.70 3.94
CA ALA A 438 11.95 -67.45 4.80
C ALA A 438 10.82 -66.65 4.12
N ALA A 439 11.00 -66.25 2.85
CA ALA A 439 10.06 -65.40 2.12
C ALA A 439 8.85 -66.18 1.57
N ALA A 440 7.71 -65.51 1.41
CA ALA A 440 6.52 -66.10 0.80
C ALA A 440 6.75 -66.41 -0.71
N PRO A 441 6.04 -67.38 -1.32
CA PRO A 441 6.30 -67.81 -2.70
C PRO A 441 6.27 -66.67 -3.75
N GLN A 442 5.41 -65.68 -3.57
CA GLN A 442 5.30 -64.51 -4.47
C GLN A 442 6.47 -63.54 -4.31
N GLU A 443 6.92 -63.29 -3.08
CA GLU A 443 8.09 -62.45 -2.79
C GLU A 443 9.38 -63.13 -3.24
N ARG A 444 9.45 -64.45 -3.07
CA ARG A 444 10.56 -65.29 -3.50
C ARG A 444 10.80 -65.18 -5.01
N ALA A 445 9.76 -65.29 -5.82
CA ALA A 445 9.87 -65.17 -7.28
C ALA A 445 10.41 -63.78 -7.72
N LEU A 446 10.00 -62.70 -7.05
CA LEU A 446 10.48 -61.34 -7.33
C LEU A 446 11.94 -61.13 -6.89
N LEU A 447 12.31 -61.65 -5.72
CA LEU A 447 13.67 -61.56 -5.19
C LEU A 447 14.65 -62.44 -5.97
N GLU A 448 14.23 -63.62 -6.45
CA GLU A 448 15.04 -64.49 -7.32
C GLU A 448 15.42 -63.78 -8.62
N GLN A 449 14.49 -63.03 -9.24
CA GLN A 449 14.77 -62.23 -10.44
C GLN A 449 15.85 -61.16 -10.20
N VAL A 450 15.84 -60.55 -9.01
CA VAL A 450 16.78 -59.51 -8.60
C VAL A 450 18.15 -60.10 -8.22
N LEU A 451 18.19 -61.32 -7.67
CA LEU A 451 19.42 -61.98 -7.22
C LEU A 451 20.42 -62.24 -8.35
N TYR A 452 19.91 -62.55 -9.55
CA TYR A 452 20.72 -62.82 -10.74
C TYR A 452 21.20 -61.55 -11.46
N LEU A 453 20.91 -60.36 -10.92
CA LEU A 453 21.42 -59.12 -11.48
C LEU A 453 22.94 -59.01 -11.32
N THR A 454 23.54 -58.44 -12.34
CA THR A 454 24.94 -58.02 -12.38
C THR A 454 25.00 -56.52 -12.71
N PRO A 455 26.09 -55.82 -12.38
CA PRO A 455 26.22 -54.39 -12.70
C PRO A 455 26.04 -54.11 -14.20
N ALA A 456 26.45 -55.05 -15.06
CA ALA A 456 26.33 -54.99 -16.52
C ALA A 456 24.98 -55.50 -17.08
N SER A 457 24.04 -55.92 -16.22
CA SER A 457 22.71 -56.33 -16.67
C SER A 457 21.98 -55.16 -17.35
N GLY A 458 21.27 -55.45 -18.44
CA GLY A 458 20.50 -54.44 -19.17
C GLY A 458 19.40 -53.79 -18.31
N ASP A 459 19.06 -52.54 -18.64
CA ASP A 459 18.14 -51.72 -17.83
C ASP A 459 16.74 -52.34 -17.66
N GLU A 460 16.27 -53.12 -18.62
CA GLU A 460 15.01 -53.87 -18.51
C GLU A 460 14.99 -54.85 -17.34
N ARG A 461 16.11 -55.53 -17.08
CA ARG A 461 16.23 -56.45 -15.94
C ARG A 461 16.28 -55.70 -14.62
N TRP A 462 16.92 -54.53 -14.59
CA TRP A 462 16.98 -53.68 -13.41
C TRP A 462 15.62 -53.10 -13.01
N ARG A 463 14.63 -53.04 -13.92
CA ARG A 463 13.24 -52.67 -13.56
C ARG A 463 12.63 -53.60 -12.51
N SER A 464 13.10 -54.85 -12.41
CA SER A 464 12.66 -55.78 -11.35
C SER A 464 12.95 -55.23 -9.94
N VAL A 465 14.00 -54.42 -9.77
CA VAL A 465 14.33 -53.75 -8.50
C VAL A 465 13.27 -52.72 -8.10
N LEU A 466 12.66 -52.02 -9.07
CA LEU A 466 11.59 -51.05 -8.79
C LEU A 466 10.36 -51.77 -8.21
N VAL A 467 10.01 -52.92 -8.80
CA VAL A 467 8.86 -53.73 -8.34
C VAL A 467 9.15 -54.39 -7.00
N ALA A 468 10.38 -54.87 -6.79
CA ALA A 468 10.78 -55.54 -5.56
C ALA A 468 11.19 -54.58 -4.44
N SER A 469 11.27 -53.26 -4.68
CA SER A 469 11.82 -52.27 -3.74
C SER A 469 11.26 -52.37 -2.32
N PRO A 470 9.94 -52.50 -2.08
CA PRO A 470 9.41 -52.62 -0.72
C PRO A 470 9.86 -53.89 0.02
N ILE A 471 10.11 -54.99 -0.73
CA ILE A 471 10.59 -56.26 -0.19
C ILE A 471 12.10 -56.17 0.06
N LEU A 472 12.84 -55.53 -0.86
CA LEU A 472 14.28 -55.30 -0.72
C LEU A 472 14.61 -54.44 0.50
N GLN A 473 13.83 -53.40 0.78
CA GLN A 473 13.99 -52.59 2.01
C GLN A 473 13.85 -53.42 3.29
N LYS A 474 12.98 -54.44 3.29
CA LYS A 474 12.80 -55.37 4.42
C LYS A 474 13.95 -56.37 4.48
N ALA A 475 14.33 -56.96 3.35
CA ALA A 475 15.35 -58.00 3.26
C ALA A 475 16.77 -57.51 3.60
N LEU A 476 17.07 -56.24 3.27
CA LEU A 476 18.37 -55.63 3.51
C LEU A 476 18.43 -54.83 4.82
N SER A 477 17.34 -54.77 5.59
CA SER A 477 17.33 -54.01 6.84
C SER A 477 18.21 -54.69 7.90
N PRO A 478 19.07 -53.94 8.61
CA PRO A 478 19.81 -54.48 9.76
C PRO A 478 18.89 -54.76 10.96
N HIS A 479 17.63 -54.33 10.90
CA HIS A 479 16.63 -54.43 11.95
C HIS A 479 15.46 -55.32 11.49
N ALA A 480 14.82 -56.00 12.44
CA ALA A 480 13.54 -56.67 12.15
C ALA A 480 12.50 -55.62 11.74
N VAL A 481 11.86 -55.79 10.58
CA VAL A 481 10.81 -54.89 10.09
C VAL A 481 9.44 -55.55 10.24
N VAL A 482 8.54 -54.90 10.97
CA VAL A 482 7.14 -55.32 11.15
C VAL A 482 6.21 -54.37 10.39
N ASP A 483 5.27 -54.93 9.63
CA ASP A 483 4.27 -54.16 8.92
C ASP A 483 3.11 -53.77 9.85
N ALA A 484 2.78 -52.48 9.89
CA ALA A 484 1.64 -51.96 10.63
C ALA A 484 0.56 -51.48 9.67
N ASP A 485 -0.57 -52.19 9.64
CA ASP A 485 -1.71 -51.87 8.78
C ASP A 485 -2.45 -50.61 9.22
N LEU A 486 -2.33 -49.55 8.42
CA LEU A 486 -2.99 -48.27 8.63
C LEU A 486 -4.51 -48.36 8.58
N ASN A 487 -5.09 -49.37 7.92
CA ASN A 487 -6.55 -49.53 7.91
C ASN A 487 -7.09 -49.94 9.29
N GLU A 488 -6.31 -50.69 10.05
CA GLU A 488 -6.63 -51.01 11.45
C GLU A 488 -6.61 -49.75 12.32
N LEU A 489 -5.59 -48.90 12.15
CA LEU A 489 -5.50 -47.63 12.86
C LEU A 489 -6.63 -46.67 12.44
N CYS A 490 -6.92 -46.57 11.14
CA CYS A 490 -8.04 -45.78 10.64
C CYS A 490 -9.36 -46.27 11.25
N GLY A 491 -9.60 -47.59 11.31
CA GLY A 491 -10.80 -48.15 11.95
C GLY A 491 -10.91 -47.87 13.46
N LEU A 492 -9.79 -47.63 14.15
CA LEU A 492 -9.77 -47.24 15.56
C LEU A 492 -10.09 -45.74 15.78
N LEU A 493 -9.87 -44.90 14.76
CA LEU A 493 -9.99 -43.44 14.84
C LEU A 493 -11.20 -42.87 14.10
N GLU A 494 -11.65 -43.52 13.03
CA GLU A 494 -12.68 -43.03 12.12
C GLU A 494 -14.04 -42.83 12.83
N GLY A 495 -14.63 -41.64 12.64
CA GLY A 495 -15.94 -41.27 13.18
C GLY A 495 -16.00 -40.96 14.68
N ARG A 496 -14.86 -40.93 15.38
CA ARG A 496 -14.80 -40.66 16.82
C ARG A 496 -14.38 -39.21 17.12
N TYR A 497 -15.00 -38.60 18.12
CA TYR A 497 -14.52 -37.33 18.70
C TYR A 497 -13.55 -37.67 19.84
N LEU A 498 -12.26 -37.44 19.61
CA LEU A 498 -11.18 -37.78 20.54
C LEU A 498 -10.39 -36.51 20.87
N THR A 499 -9.95 -36.39 22.12
CA THR A 499 -8.93 -35.43 22.52
C THR A 499 -7.54 -35.86 22.01
N CYS A 500 -6.58 -34.94 22.01
CA CYS A 500 -5.22 -35.22 21.53
C CYS A 500 -4.53 -36.35 22.33
N ASP A 501 -4.78 -36.38 23.64
CA ASP A 501 -4.22 -37.40 24.54
C ASP A 501 -4.81 -38.78 24.25
N GLU A 502 -6.14 -38.87 24.07
CA GLU A 502 -6.83 -40.12 23.72
C GLU A 502 -6.38 -40.66 22.35
N ALA A 503 -6.23 -39.80 21.35
CA ALA A 503 -5.72 -40.20 20.04
C ALA A 503 -4.27 -40.71 20.12
N THR A 504 -3.44 -40.09 20.96
CA THR A 504 -2.04 -40.48 21.17
C THR A 504 -1.93 -41.81 21.92
N GLU A 505 -2.79 -42.06 22.91
CA GLU A 505 -2.85 -43.36 23.59
C GLU A 505 -3.29 -44.47 22.66
N ILE A 506 -4.34 -44.26 21.85
CA ILE A 506 -4.80 -45.23 20.85
C ILE A 506 -3.68 -45.58 19.87
N PHE A 507 -2.95 -44.58 19.38
CA PHE A 507 -1.82 -44.80 18.48
C PHE A 507 -0.69 -45.59 19.16
N ARG A 508 -0.36 -45.27 20.41
CA ARG A 508 0.69 -45.94 21.19
C ARG A 508 0.33 -47.39 21.49
N ASP A 509 -0.90 -47.67 21.90
CA ASP A 509 -1.36 -49.02 22.21
C ASP A 509 -1.46 -49.90 20.97
N TRP A 510 -1.92 -49.33 19.86
CA TRP A 510 -1.89 -50.00 18.56
C TRP A 510 -0.46 -50.35 18.10
N LEU A 511 0.53 -49.50 18.40
CA LEU A 511 1.95 -49.79 18.13
C LEU A 511 2.56 -50.83 19.08
N LYS A 512 2.21 -50.84 20.38
CA LYS A 512 2.77 -51.80 21.36
C LYS A 512 2.56 -53.25 20.97
N GLY A 513 1.43 -53.59 20.33
CA GLY A 513 1.17 -54.94 19.84
C GLY A 513 2.04 -55.37 18.64
N LYS A 514 2.74 -54.43 18.00
CA LYS A 514 3.47 -54.64 16.73
C LYS A 514 4.97 -54.39 16.84
N VAL A 515 5.45 -53.86 17.97
CA VAL A 515 6.86 -53.54 18.21
C VAL A 515 7.38 -54.39 19.38
N PRO A 516 7.92 -55.59 19.12
CA PRO A 516 8.41 -56.48 20.18
C PRO A 516 9.73 -56.00 20.83
N SER A 517 10.49 -55.10 20.19
CA SER A 517 11.73 -54.52 20.75
C SER A 517 12.02 -53.11 20.21
N SER A 518 12.86 -52.33 20.93
CA SER A 518 13.34 -51.00 20.50
C SER A 518 14.20 -51.00 19.24
N GLU A 519 14.67 -52.18 18.81
CA GLU A 519 15.47 -52.38 17.60
C GLU A 519 14.61 -52.82 16.39
N THR A 520 13.29 -52.94 16.55
CA THR A 520 12.36 -53.29 15.47
C THR A 520 11.88 -52.02 14.76
N ARG A 521 12.03 -51.96 13.43
CA ARG A 521 11.48 -50.86 12.63
C ARG A 521 10.04 -51.17 12.19
N VAL A 522 9.17 -50.18 12.21
CA VAL A 522 7.78 -50.32 11.75
C VAL A 522 7.61 -49.73 10.36
N ARG A 523 7.03 -50.49 9.43
CA ARG A 523 6.61 -49.99 8.12
C ARG A 523 5.10 -49.83 8.11
N PHE A 524 4.61 -48.63 7.85
CA PHE A 524 3.19 -48.36 7.74
C PHE A 524 2.68 -48.71 6.34
N VAL A 525 1.71 -49.63 6.26
CA VAL A 525 1.16 -50.11 4.98
C VAL A 525 -0.36 -49.96 4.98
N ARG A 526 -0.97 -49.69 3.82
CA ARG A 526 -2.41 -49.84 3.62
C ARG A 526 -2.65 -51.13 2.85
N GLN A 527 -3.27 -52.13 3.48
CA GLN A 527 -3.62 -53.37 2.79
C GLN A 527 -4.98 -53.25 2.11
N ASP A 528 -5.07 -53.52 0.81
CA ASP A 528 -6.36 -53.58 0.12
C ASP A 528 -7.25 -54.66 0.76
N SER A 529 -8.49 -54.28 1.07
CA SER A 529 -9.46 -54.97 1.94
C SER A 529 -9.83 -56.41 1.56
N LYS A 530 -9.28 -56.96 0.46
CA LYS A 530 -9.49 -58.35 0.02
C LYS A 530 -8.55 -59.36 0.67
N GLN A 531 -7.40 -58.97 1.22
CA GLN A 531 -6.49 -59.90 1.92
C GLN A 531 -6.82 -60.10 3.41
N ALA A 532 -7.39 -59.09 4.08
CA ALA A 532 -7.75 -59.14 5.50
C ALA A 532 -8.80 -60.22 5.85
N GLN A 533 -9.68 -60.58 4.91
CA GLN A 533 -10.69 -61.63 5.13
C GLN A 533 -10.13 -63.07 5.13
N ARG A 534 -8.94 -63.31 4.57
CA ARG A 534 -8.33 -64.65 4.55
C ARG A 534 -7.56 -64.98 5.83
N ALA A 535 -6.95 -63.99 6.49
CA ALA A 535 -6.23 -64.20 7.74
C ALA A 535 -7.17 -64.51 8.93
N ARG A 536 -8.39 -63.96 8.96
CA ARG A 536 -9.37 -64.24 10.03
C ARG A 536 -9.94 -65.66 10.03
N LYS A 537 -9.97 -66.37 8.89
CA LYS A 537 -10.48 -67.76 8.80
C LYS A 537 -9.46 -68.83 9.21
N GLY A 538 -8.17 -68.49 9.31
CA GLY A 538 -7.11 -69.43 9.70
C GLY A 538 -6.93 -69.62 11.22
N GLY A 539 -7.50 -68.72 12.05
CA GLY A 539 -7.36 -68.77 13.51
C GLY A 539 -8.48 -69.51 14.25
N GLU A 540 -9.54 -69.93 13.57
CA GLU A 540 -10.69 -70.62 14.18
C GLU A 540 -10.56 -72.16 14.23
N SER A 541 -9.53 -72.76 13.60
CA SER A 541 -9.33 -74.22 13.66
C SER A 541 -8.53 -74.72 14.86
N ASP A 542 -7.74 -73.86 15.53
CA ASP A 542 -6.92 -74.26 16.69
C ASP A 542 -7.63 -74.18 18.05
N ALA A 543 -8.83 -73.59 18.10
CA ALA A 543 -9.63 -73.51 19.33
C ALA A 543 -10.56 -74.73 19.56
N LYS A 544 -10.68 -75.65 18.59
CA LYS A 544 -11.56 -76.85 18.70
C LYS A 544 -10.85 -78.16 19.04
N SER A 545 -9.51 -78.19 19.11
CA SER A 545 -8.76 -79.42 19.44
C SER A 545 -8.35 -79.56 20.91
N ARG A 546 -8.77 -78.64 21.81
CA ARG A 546 -8.49 -78.69 23.26
C ARG A 546 -9.71 -78.92 24.16
N ARG A 547 -10.83 -79.37 23.59
CA ARG A 547 -11.99 -79.87 24.35
C ARG A 547 -12.45 -81.19 23.76
N LEU A 548 -11.68 -82.25 24.04
CA LEU A 548 -12.08 -83.67 24.06
C LEU A 548 -10.79 -84.50 24.22
N ASP A 549 -10.26 -84.51 25.44
CA ASP A 549 -9.64 -85.68 26.11
C ASP A 549 -9.05 -85.23 27.45
N ARG A 550 -9.69 -85.74 28.52
CA ARG A 550 -9.31 -85.78 29.95
C ARG A 550 -8.80 -84.54 30.66
#